data_AF-A0A2A3G5F4-F1
#
_entry.id   AF-A0A2A3G5F4-F1
#
_cell.length_a   1.000
_cell.length_b   1.000
_cell.length_c   1.000
_cell.angle_alpha   90.00
_cell.angle_beta   90.00
_cell.angle_gamma   90.00
#
_symmetry.space_group_name_H-M   'P 1'
#
loop_
_entity.id
_entity.type
_entity.pdbx_description
1 polymer ?
#
loop_
_entity_poly.entity_id
_entity_poly.type
_entity_poly.pdbx_seq_one_letter_code
_entity_poly.pdbx_strand_id
1 'polypeptide(L)'
;MDEMMPHSHLPAVGVADDEPSLAGVIAEDVAAWCRRLSSTLLEETGESLLGKLRAEADILRTLVDGEGSVVDGQPQAPPYRDRKGRLRNQTNPVTSARNPVAPPMALVGSDGESEFSVVLPIQYQGPPKTLHGGYVSVLLDETMWHAVRTALDGISFTRELTVTYERPVPLGVPLTVRGRVTSTDGRKTFAEGEVLAGGEVCARASGLWIAPRR
;
A
#
# COMPACT_ATOMS: atom_id res chain seq x y z
N MET A 1 8.93 9.56 -46.03
CA MET A 1 10.20 9.42 -45.29
C MET A 1 10.20 10.55 -44.28
N ASP A 2 9.31 10.48 -43.30
CA ASP A 2 9.44 9.71 -42.04
C ASP A 2 10.41 10.46 -41.10
N GLU A 3 9.86 11.48 -40.43
CA GLU A 3 10.55 12.34 -39.49
C GLU A 3 10.27 11.80 -38.09
N MET A 4 11.25 11.02 -37.61
CA MET A 4 11.20 10.27 -36.36
C MET A 4 11.33 11.24 -35.18
N MET A 5 10.23 11.46 -34.46
CA MET A 5 10.20 12.24 -33.22
C MET A 5 10.97 11.50 -32.10
N PRO A 6 11.71 12.20 -31.23
CA PRO A 6 12.51 11.56 -30.20
C PRO A 6 11.61 11.02 -29.08
N HIS A 7 11.70 9.71 -28.82
CA HIS A 7 11.14 9.08 -27.63
C HIS A 7 11.78 9.74 -26.40
N SER A 8 10.98 10.50 -25.62
CA SER A 8 11.40 10.97 -24.31
C SER A 8 11.46 9.77 -23.37
N HIS A 9 12.65 9.18 -23.24
CA HIS A 9 12.94 8.22 -22.18
C HIS A 9 12.70 8.92 -20.83
N LEU A 10 11.67 8.49 -20.10
CA LEU A 10 11.68 8.63 -18.65
C LEU A 10 12.97 7.95 -18.16
N PRO A 11 13.76 8.58 -17.28
CA PRO A 11 15.02 8.01 -16.88
C PRO A 11 14.75 6.65 -16.22
N ALA A 12 15.39 5.61 -16.76
CA ALA A 12 15.63 4.40 -15.99
C ALA A 12 16.26 4.87 -14.67
N VAL A 13 15.59 4.61 -13.55
CA VAL A 13 16.11 4.93 -12.23
C VAL A 13 17.36 4.09 -12.05
N GLY A 14 18.52 4.68 -12.36
CA GLY A 14 19.81 4.07 -12.16
C GLY A 14 19.91 3.62 -10.71
N VAL A 15 20.15 2.33 -10.53
CA VAL A 15 20.51 1.76 -9.23
C VAL A 15 21.93 2.20 -8.97
N ALA A 16 22.10 3.39 -8.38
CA ALA A 16 23.34 3.76 -7.74
C ALA A 16 23.47 2.92 -6.46
N ASP A 17 24.51 2.10 -6.40
CA ASP A 17 24.89 1.32 -5.23
C ASP A 17 25.38 2.28 -4.12
N ASP A 18 24.44 2.81 -3.32
CA ASP A 18 24.71 3.66 -2.16
C ASP A 18 23.96 3.16 -0.92
N GLU A 19 24.59 3.27 0.24
CA GLU A 19 24.06 2.81 1.54
C GLU A 19 22.72 3.48 1.93
N PRO A 20 21.83 2.75 2.64
CA PRO A 20 20.56 3.29 3.13
C PRO A 20 20.76 4.43 4.13
N SER A 21 19.85 5.40 4.16
CA SER A 21 19.94 6.49 5.15
C SER A 21 19.45 6.00 6.51
N LEU A 22 20.23 6.27 7.57
CA LEU A 22 19.90 5.87 8.94
C LEU A 22 18.50 6.34 9.37
N ALA A 23 18.15 7.59 9.06
CA ALA A 23 16.83 8.15 9.36
C ALA A 23 15.69 7.42 8.63
N GLY A 24 15.94 6.95 7.39
CA GLY A 24 15.00 6.18 6.61
C GLY A 24 14.70 4.81 7.22
N VAL A 25 15.76 4.11 7.61
CA VAL A 25 15.66 2.80 8.27
C VAL A 25 14.91 2.90 9.59
N ILE A 26 15.24 3.89 10.43
CA ILE A 26 14.56 4.12 11.71
C ILE A 26 13.07 4.37 11.51
N ALA A 27 12.67 5.16 10.51
CA ALA A 27 11.26 5.45 10.25
C ALA A 27 10.46 4.21 9.84
N GLU A 28 11.04 3.33 9.00
CA GLU A 28 10.41 2.05 8.62
C GLU A 28 10.28 1.10 9.82
N ASP A 29 11.30 1.04 10.67
CA ASP A 29 11.31 0.22 11.88
C ASP A 29 10.28 0.69 12.90
N VAL A 30 10.18 2.00 13.15
CA VAL A 30 9.15 2.58 14.04
C VAL A 30 7.75 2.31 13.49
N ALA A 31 7.51 2.48 12.19
CA ALA A 31 6.22 2.15 11.57
C ALA A 31 5.89 0.65 11.73
N ALA A 32 6.88 -0.22 11.61
CA ALA A 32 6.71 -1.66 11.85
C ALA A 32 6.38 -1.96 13.32
N TRP A 33 6.97 -1.25 14.28
CA TRP A 33 6.63 -1.36 15.69
C TRP A 33 5.22 -0.89 15.98
N CYS A 34 4.79 0.24 15.41
CA CYS A 34 3.42 0.72 15.54
C CYS A 34 2.40 -0.32 15.05
N ARG A 35 2.65 -0.97 13.91
CA ARG A 35 1.78 -2.06 13.41
C ARG A 35 1.67 -3.22 14.39
N ARG A 36 2.79 -3.66 14.96
CA ARG A 36 2.80 -4.74 15.96
C ARG A 36 2.08 -4.31 17.23
N LEU A 37 2.33 -3.09 17.70
CA LEU A 37 1.64 -2.52 18.86
C LEU A 37 0.12 -2.52 18.64
N SER A 38 -0.35 -2.11 17.45
CA SER A 38 -1.78 -2.17 17.11
C SER A 38 -2.35 -3.59 17.18
N SER A 39 -1.62 -4.60 16.71
CA SER A 39 -2.04 -6.01 16.87
C SER A 39 -2.09 -6.39 18.35
N THR A 40 -1.01 -6.12 19.09
CA THR A 40 -0.88 -6.52 20.50
C THR A 40 -1.94 -5.88 21.38
N LEU A 41 -2.31 -4.61 21.17
CA LEU A 41 -3.38 -3.94 21.91
C LEU A 41 -4.76 -4.60 21.74
N LEU A 42 -4.96 -5.36 20.65
CA LEU A 42 -6.20 -6.09 20.39
C LEU A 42 -6.19 -7.52 20.94
N GLU A 43 -5.00 -8.12 21.10
CA GLU A 43 -4.83 -9.51 21.55
C GLU A 43 -4.56 -9.61 23.05
N GLU A 44 -3.82 -8.64 23.62
CA GLU A 44 -3.39 -8.62 25.01
C GLU A 44 -4.11 -7.52 25.80
N THR A 45 -4.94 -7.93 26.76
CA THR A 45 -5.67 -7.03 27.67
C THR A 45 -5.12 -7.05 29.11
N GLY A 46 -4.02 -7.78 29.35
CA GLY A 46 -3.44 -7.94 30.68
C GLY A 46 -2.73 -6.68 31.19
N GLU A 47 -2.86 -6.42 32.49
CA GLU A 47 -2.32 -5.21 33.15
C GLU A 47 -0.79 -5.07 33.05
N SER A 48 -0.05 -6.17 32.86
CA SER A 48 1.42 -6.16 32.89
C SER A 48 2.08 -5.54 31.66
N LEU A 49 1.54 -5.77 30.45
CA LEU A 49 2.05 -5.16 29.23
C LEU A 49 1.57 -3.72 29.10
N LEU A 50 0.27 -3.49 29.32
CA LEU A 50 -0.32 -2.14 29.26
C LEU A 50 0.29 -1.20 30.30
N GLY A 51 0.64 -1.70 31.48
CA GLY A 51 1.37 -0.95 32.51
C GLY A 51 2.76 -0.52 32.06
N LYS A 52 3.52 -1.40 31.40
CA LYS A 52 4.85 -1.08 30.82
C LYS A 52 4.73 -0.06 29.69
N LEU A 53 3.78 -0.26 28.77
CA LEU A 53 3.53 0.69 27.67
C LEU A 53 3.13 2.07 28.20
N ARG A 54 2.33 2.12 29.28
CA ARG A 54 1.95 3.37 29.92
C ARG A 54 3.13 4.12 30.52
N ALA A 55 4.08 3.42 31.13
CA ALA A 55 5.28 4.05 31.71
C ALA A 55 6.16 4.72 30.62
N GLU A 56 6.25 4.11 29.45
CA GLU A 56 7.00 4.66 28.31
C GLU A 56 6.21 5.73 27.52
N ALA A 57 4.88 5.74 27.64
CA ALA A 57 4.00 6.63 26.88
C ALA A 57 4.27 8.12 27.14
N ASP A 58 4.73 8.50 28.34
CA ASP A 58 4.99 9.90 28.66
C ASP A 58 6.19 10.45 27.87
N ILE A 59 7.22 9.62 27.64
CA ILE A 59 8.35 9.97 26.77
C ILE A 59 7.86 10.17 25.33
N LEU A 60 7.05 9.24 24.83
CA LEU A 60 6.52 9.30 23.47
C LEU A 60 5.60 10.52 23.26
N ARG A 61 4.77 10.87 24.26
CA ARG A 61 3.92 12.07 24.20
C ARG A 61 4.75 13.34 24.07
N THR A 62 5.79 13.50 24.89
CA THR A 62 6.69 14.68 24.80
C THR A 62 7.39 14.77 23.45
N LEU A 63 7.70 13.64 22.81
CA LEU A 63 8.35 13.61 21.49
C LEU A 63 7.40 13.88 20.31
N VAL A 64 6.10 13.60 20.47
CA VAL A 64 5.09 13.66 19.39
C VAL A 64 4.04 14.75 19.66
N ASP A 65 4.35 15.73 20.51
CA ASP A 65 3.47 16.86 20.83
C ASP A 65 3.29 17.78 19.61
N GLY A 66 2.36 17.41 18.75
CA GLY A 66 1.89 18.14 17.59
C GLY A 66 0.65 17.48 17.03
N GLU A 67 -0.45 18.21 16.90
CA GLU A 67 -1.58 17.75 16.08
C GLU A 67 -1.03 17.53 14.67
N GLY A 68 -1.12 16.29 14.17
CA GLY A 68 -0.66 15.97 12.82
C GLY A 68 -1.18 17.01 11.84
N SER A 69 -0.30 17.59 11.02
CA SER A 69 -0.66 18.70 10.14
C SER A 69 -1.90 18.33 9.31
N VAL A 70 -3.01 19.05 9.51
CA VAL A 70 -4.15 19.04 8.58
C VAL A 70 -3.70 19.86 7.39
N VAL A 71 -3.31 19.18 6.32
CA VAL A 71 -2.51 19.79 5.30
C VAL A 71 -3.34 20.57 4.27
N ASP A 72 -3.14 21.89 4.23
CA ASP A 72 -3.21 22.70 3.01
C ASP A 72 -1.75 22.89 2.50
N GLY A 73 -1.29 21.97 1.63
CA GLY A 73 0.10 21.88 1.14
C GLY A 73 0.84 20.58 1.51
N GLN A 74 0.63 19.51 0.70
CA GLN A 74 1.13 18.13 0.88
C GLN A 74 2.43 18.03 1.72
N PRO A 75 2.51 17.16 2.75
CA PRO A 75 3.75 17.01 3.49
C PRO A 75 4.82 16.52 2.53
N GLN A 76 5.76 17.41 2.19
CA GLN A 76 6.99 17.06 1.48
C GLN A 76 7.86 16.32 2.48
N ALA A 77 7.56 15.04 2.73
CA ALA A 77 8.51 14.19 3.42
C ALA A 77 9.78 14.17 2.56
N PRO A 78 10.94 14.64 3.04
CA PRO A 78 12.14 14.66 2.23
C PRO A 78 12.40 13.25 1.69
N PRO A 79 12.82 13.11 0.42
CA PRO A 79 13.10 11.81 -0.14
C PRO A 79 14.16 11.12 0.72
N TYR A 80 13.90 9.87 1.09
CA TYR A 80 14.80 9.05 1.90
C TYR A 80 15.14 7.76 1.15
N ARG A 81 16.20 7.09 1.56
CA ARG A 81 16.54 5.76 1.03
C ARG A 81 16.00 4.69 1.99
N ASP A 82 15.19 3.78 1.45
CA ASP A 82 14.69 2.62 2.22
C ASP A 82 15.81 1.65 2.57
N ARG A 83 15.51 0.61 3.37
CA ARG A 83 16.48 -0.45 3.71
C ARG A 83 17.12 -1.14 2.50
N LYS A 84 16.51 -1.03 1.31
CA LYS A 84 16.99 -1.59 0.03
C LYS A 84 17.68 -0.53 -0.84
N GLY A 85 18.02 0.64 -0.29
CA GLY A 85 18.72 1.74 -0.98
C GLY A 85 17.84 2.56 -1.92
N ARG A 86 16.54 2.22 -2.04
CA ARG A 86 15.65 2.82 -3.04
C ARG A 86 15.16 4.18 -2.55
N LEU A 87 15.17 5.16 -3.43
CA LEU A 87 14.63 6.49 -3.15
C LEU A 87 13.10 6.39 -3.02
N ARG A 88 12.56 6.80 -1.89
CA ARG A 88 11.14 6.73 -1.58
C ARG A 88 10.60 8.11 -1.22
N ASN A 89 9.50 8.48 -1.86
CA ASN A 89 8.70 9.65 -1.50
C ASN A 89 7.22 9.26 -1.40
N GLN A 90 6.88 8.42 -0.41
CA GLN A 90 5.52 7.89 -0.29
C GLN A 90 5.04 7.98 1.17
N THR A 91 3.93 8.68 1.36
CA THR A 91 3.09 8.70 2.56
C THR A 91 1.83 7.84 2.39
N ASN A 92 1.71 7.17 1.23
CA ASN A 92 0.54 6.37 0.84
C ASN A 92 0.14 5.40 1.98
N PRO A 93 -1.15 5.39 2.39
CA PRO A 93 -1.65 4.60 3.53
C PRO A 93 -1.83 3.11 3.22
N VAL A 94 -1.39 2.65 2.05
CA VAL A 94 -1.51 1.27 1.58
C VAL A 94 -0.13 0.66 1.29
N THR A 95 0.77 1.43 0.64
CA THR A 95 2.06 0.90 0.15
C THR A 95 3.29 1.44 0.85
N SER A 96 3.16 2.49 1.67
CA SER A 96 4.33 3.08 2.33
C SER A 96 4.78 2.26 3.53
N ALA A 97 6.00 1.71 3.49
CA ALA A 97 6.60 1.03 4.63
C ALA A 97 6.72 1.92 5.89
N ARG A 98 6.84 3.24 5.70
CA ARG A 98 6.88 4.27 6.74
C ARG A 98 5.51 4.67 7.29
N ASN A 99 4.42 4.32 6.61
CA ASN A 99 3.09 4.61 7.12
C ASN A 99 2.64 3.44 8.01
N PRO A 100 2.42 3.64 9.33
CA PRO A 100 2.00 2.56 10.21
C PRO A 100 0.58 2.05 9.91
N VAL A 101 -0.24 2.81 9.17
CA VAL A 101 -1.56 2.36 8.69
C VAL A 101 -1.43 1.38 7.52
N ALA A 102 -0.37 1.52 6.71
CA ALA A 102 -0.18 0.70 5.53
C ALA A 102 0.07 -0.77 5.91
N PRO A 103 -0.71 -1.73 5.37
CA PRO A 103 -0.38 -3.14 5.50
C PRO A 103 0.98 -3.43 4.87
N PRO A 104 1.69 -4.48 5.33
CA PRO A 104 2.98 -4.85 4.78
C PRO A 104 2.79 -5.44 3.37
N MET A 105 2.72 -4.57 2.37
CA MET A 105 2.53 -4.93 0.97
C MET A 105 3.84 -4.87 0.21
N ALA A 106 4.20 -5.97 -0.44
CA ALA A 106 5.31 -6.04 -1.39
C ALA A 106 4.75 -6.29 -2.79
N LEU A 107 4.26 -5.23 -3.44
CA LEU A 107 3.73 -5.31 -4.79
C LEU A 107 4.85 -5.55 -5.81
N VAL A 108 4.60 -6.49 -6.71
CA VAL A 108 5.36 -6.75 -7.93
C VAL A 108 4.43 -6.63 -9.13
N GLY A 109 4.94 -6.23 -10.28
CA GLY A 109 4.12 -6.09 -11.48
C GLY A 109 4.87 -5.57 -12.68
N SER A 110 4.36 -5.88 -13.86
CA SER A 110 4.88 -5.52 -15.17
C SER A 110 3.78 -5.69 -16.22
N ASP A 111 3.86 -4.94 -17.32
CA ASP A 111 3.05 -5.16 -18.54
C ASP A 111 1.52 -5.22 -18.30
N GLY A 112 1.02 -4.39 -17.39
CA GLY A 112 -0.40 -4.33 -17.06
C GLY A 112 -0.87 -5.38 -16.06
N GLU A 113 0.05 -6.07 -15.38
CA GLU A 113 -0.23 -7.01 -14.31
C GLU A 113 0.45 -6.59 -13.01
N SER A 114 -0.15 -6.96 -11.88
CA SER A 114 0.51 -6.88 -10.58
C SER A 114 -0.05 -7.90 -9.59
N GLU A 115 0.78 -8.25 -8.62
CA GLU A 115 0.45 -9.17 -7.55
C GLU A 115 1.11 -8.73 -6.25
N PHE A 116 0.49 -9.05 -5.12
CA PHE A 116 1.20 -9.12 -3.85
C PHE A 116 0.65 -10.26 -2.98
N SER A 117 1.50 -10.74 -2.07
CA SER A 117 1.12 -11.70 -1.05
C SER A 117 1.29 -11.11 0.34
N VAL A 118 0.36 -11.41 1.24
CA VAL A 118 0.37 -10.90 2.61
C VAL A 118 -0.26 -11.88 3.58
N VAL A 119 0.16 -11.84 4.84
CA VAL A 119 -0.58 -12.43 5.97
C VAL A 119 -1.05 -11.27 6.84
N LEU A 120 -2.38 -11.08 6.93
CA LEU A 120 -2.93 -9.96 7.68
C LEU A 120 -3.31 -10.37 9.11
N PRO A 121 -2.77 -9.70 10.14
CA PRO A 121 -3.13 -9.89 11.55
C PRO A 121 -4.48 -9.24 11.95
N ILE A 122 -4.84 -9.36 13.23
CA ILE A 122 -6.16 -9.02 13.78
C ILE A 122 -6.57 -7.54 13.63
N GLN A 123 -5.63 -6.59 13.50
CA GLN A 123 -6.00 -5.17 13.36
C GLN A 123 -6.75 -4.83 12.08
N TYR A 124 -6.77 -5.75 11.11
CA TYR A 124 -7.53 -5.61 9.88
C TYR A 124 -8.89 -6.32 9.93
N GLN A 125 -9.26 -6.88 11.09
CA GLN A 125 -10.48 -7.66 11.28
C GLN A 125 -11.74 -6.79 11.16
N GLY A 126 -12.72 -7.30 10.41
CA GLY A 126 -14.10 -6.83 10.49
C GLY A 126 -14.92 -7.85 11.28
N PRO A 127 -15.64 -8.77 10.61
CA PRO A 127 -16.22 -9.93 11.28
C PRO A 127 -15.14 -10.81 11.92
N PRO A 128 -15.46 -11.61 12.95
CA PRO A 128 -14.50 -12.52 13.58
C PRO A 128 -13.70 -13.35 12.56
N LYS A 129 -12.37 -13.33 12.71
CA LYS A 129 -11.40 -14.08 11.87
C LYS A 129 -11.40 -13.72 10.38
N THR A 130 -12.11 -12.66 9.98
CA THR A 130 -12.29 -12.26 8.58
C THR A 130 -11.77 -10.85 8.37
N LEU A 131 -11.08 -10.62 7.26
CA LEU A 131 -10.65 -9.30 6.83
C LEU A 131 -11.87 -8.40 6.64
N HIS A 132 -11.79 -7.17 7.14
CA HIS A 132 -12.85 -6.18 6.95
C HIS A 132 -13.07 -5.92 5.45
N GLY A 133 -14.33 -5.87 4.98
CA GLY A 133 -14.63 -5.66 3.56
C GLY A 133 -14.02 -4.38 3.00
N GLY A 134 -14.03 -3.29 3.78
CA GLY A 134 -13.32 -2.06 3.40
C GLY A 134 -11.81 -2.24 3.17
N TYR A 135 -11.14 -3.14 3.90
CA TYR A 135 -9.74 -3.45 3.64
C TYR A 135 -9.57 -4.31 2.39
N VAL A 136 -10.47 -5.26 2.13
CA VAL A 136 -10.49 -6.00 0.85
C VAL A 136 -10.53 -5.03 -0.34
N SER A 137 -11.39 -4.01 -0.29
CA SER A 137 -11.45 -3.00 -1.34
C SER A 137 -10.17 -2.16 -1.45
N VAL A 138 -9.53 -1.82 -0.33
CA VAL A 138 -8.23 -1.10 -0.33
C VAL A 138 -7.15 -1.91 -1.04
N LEU A 139 -7.05 -3.20 -0.73
CA LEU A 139 -6.06 -4.08 -1.36
C LEU A 139 -6.31 -4.23 -2.86
N LEU A 140 -7.58 -4.37 -3.26
CA LEU A 140 -7.97 -4.50 -4.67
C LEU A 140 -7.72 -3.22 -5.46
N ASP A 141 -8.09 -2.06 -4.92
CA ASP A 141 -7.85 -0.75 -5.55
C ASP A 141 -6.36 -0.52 -5.81
N GLU A 142 -5.53 -0.67 -4.77
CA GLU A 142 -4.09 -0.40 -4.89
C GLU A 142 -3.42 -1.39 -5.85
N THR A 143 -3.80 -2.67 -5.83
CA THR A 143 -3.24 -3.68 -6.76
C THR A 143 -3.64 -3.38 -8.19
N MET A 144 -4.92 -3.13 -8.46
CA MET A 144 -5.36 -2.79 -9.80
C MET A 144 -4.75 -1.48 -10.29
N TRP A 145 -4.64 -0.46 -9.43
CA TRP A 145 -3.94 0.78 -9.77
C TRP A 145 -2.46 0.53 -10.10
N HIS A 146 -1.79 -0.35 -9.36
CA HIS A 146 -0.42 -0.74 -9.66
C HIS A 146 -0.28 -1.42 -11.03
N ALA A 147 -1.22 -2.31 -11.39
CA ALA A 147 -1.30 -2.90 -12.73
C ALA A 147 -1.48 -1.82 -13.80
N VAL A 148 -2.46 -0.92 -13.63
CA VAL A 148 -2.70 0.22 -14.53
C VAL A 148 -1.45 1.08 -14.71
N ARG A 149 -0.75 1.42 -13.61
CA ARG A 149 0.50 2.19 -13.64
C ARG A 149 1.60 1.49 -14.43
N THR A 150 1.64 0.16 -14.46
CA THR A 150 2.63 -0.59 -15.24
C THR A 150 2.32 -0.62 -16.74
N ALA A 151 1.07 -0.34 -17.14
CA ALA A 151 0.63 -0.34 -18.53
C ALA A 151 0.61 1.06 -19.19
N LEU A 152 0.72 2.14 -18.41
CA LEU A 152 0.53 3.51 -18.88
C LEU A 152 1.76 4.38 -18.68
N ASP A 153 2.03 5.22 -19.69
CA ASP A 153 2.94 6.35 -19.58
C ASP A 153 2.22 7.56 -18.94
N GLY A 154 2.06 7.56 -17.62
CA GLY A 154 1.51 8.71 -16.89
C GLY A 154 0.70 8.37 -15.65
N ILE A 155 0.01 9.38 -15.11
CA ILE A 155 -0.84 9.24 -13.93
C ILE A 155 -2.29 8.96 -14.33
N SER A 156 -2.96 8.14 -13.52
CA SER A 156 -4.39 7.88 -13.63
C SER A 156 -5.02 7.77 -12.24
N PHE A 157 -6.28 8.17 -12.14
CA PHE A 157 -7.03 8.17 -10.89
C PHE A 157 -8.18 7.18 -10.92
N THR A 158 -8.43 6.50 -9.81
CA THR A 158 -9.60 5.63 -9.65
C THR A 158 -10.86 6.46 -9.86
N ARG A 159 -11.68 6.06 -10.83
CA ARG A 159 -12.98 6.67 -11.15
C ARG A 159 -14.13 5.83 -10.62
N GLU A 160 -14.01 4.51 -10.71
CA GLU A 160 -15.00 3.55 -10.24
C GLU A 160 -14.30 2.28 -9.77
N LEU A 161 -14.83 1.68 -8.71
CA LEU A 161 -14.42 0.40 -8.18
C LEU A 161 -15.68 -0.38 -7.76
N THR A 162 -15.92 -1.52 -8.39
CA THR A 162 -17.00 -2.45 -8.03
C THR A 162 -16.39 -3.72 -7.47
N VAL A 163 -16.76 -4.10 -6.25
CA VAL A 163 -16.23 -5.28 -5.54
C VAL A 163 -17.35 -6.28 -5.29
N THR A 164 -17.11 -7.54 -5.64
CA THR A 164 -17.97 -8.68 -5.33
C THR A 164 -17.28 -9.57 -4.30
N TYR A 165 -17.95 -9.80 -3.17
CA TYR A 165 -17.48 -10.66 -2.08
C TYR A 165 -18.12 -12.04 -2.22
N GLU A 166 -17.33 -13.04 -2.61
CA GLU A 166 -17.82 -14.39 -2.85
C GLU A 166 -17.71 -15.28 -1.62
N ARG A 167 -16.64 -15.09 -0.84
CA ARG A 167 -16.34 -15.85 0.38
C ARG A 167 -15.71 -14.94 1.43
N PRO A 168 -15.82 -15.28 2.72
CA PRO A 168 -15.03 -14.61 3.75
C PRO A 168 -13.54 -14.67 3.41
N VAL A 169 -12.85 -13.53 3.51
CA VAL A 169 -11.39 -13.47 3.36
C VAL A 169 -10.75 -13.75 4.72
N PRO A 170 -10.12 -14.92 4.94
CA PRO A 170 -9.58 -15.29 6.25
C PRO A 170 -8.38 -14.44 6.65
N LEU A 171 -8.24 -14.13 7.94
CA LEU A 171 -7.03 -13.55 8.54
C LEU A 171 -6.03 -14.64 8.95
N GLY A 172 -4.77 -14.24 9.15
CA GLY A 172 -3.72 -15.12 9.67
C GLY A 172 -3.25 -16.22 8.70
N VAL A 173 -3.71 -16.20 7.44
CA VAL A 173 -3.26 -17.10 6.38
C VAL A 173 -2.70 -16.30 5.21
N PRO A 174 -1.87 -16.93 4.34
CA PRO A 174 -1.40 -16.28 3.12
C PRO A 174 -2.57 -15.92 2.20
N LEU A 175 -2.67 -14.63 1.89
CA LEU A 175 -3.53 -14.07 0.87
C LEU A 175 -2.68 -13.72 -0.36
N THR A 176 -3.22 -13.93 -1.54
CA THR A 176 -2.67 -13.40 -2.80
C THR A 176 -3.67 -12.44 -3.39
N VAL A 177 -3.24 -11.27 -3.81
CA VAL A 177 -4.10 -10.29 -4.48
C VAL A 177 -3.50 -9.96 -5.83
N ARG A 178 -4.31 -10.01 -6.87
CA ARG A 178 -3.90 -9.79 -8.26
C ARG A 178 -4.70 -8.66 -8.88
N GLY A 179 -4.06 -7.98 -9.81
CA GLY A 179 -4.68 -6.96 -10.66
C GLY A 179 -4.15 -7.08 -12.08
N ARG A 180 -5.03 -6.90 -13.07
CA ARG A 180 -4.67 -6.91 -14.49
C ARG A 180 -5.49 -5.90 -15.27
N VAL A 181 -4.83 -5.17 -16.16
CA VAL A 181 -5.48 -4.29 -17.14
C VAL A 181 -6.19 -5.15 -18.18
N THR A 182 -7.46 -4.85 -18.42
CA THR A 182 -8.28 -5.58 -19.40
C THR A 182 -8.40 -4.83 -20.72
N SER A 183 -8.45 -3.50 -20.69
CA SER A 183 -8.52 -2.68 -21.91
C SER A 183 -8.20 -1.21 -21.63
N THR A 184 -7.83 -0.48 -22.68
CA THR A 184 -7.63 0.97 -22.65
C THR A 184 -8.36 1.60 -23.84
N ASP A 185 -9.18 2.62 -23.58
CA ASP A 185 -9.88 3.43 -24.57
C ASP A 185 -9.65 4.92 -24.29
N GLY A 186 -8.73 5.52 -25.05
CA GLY A 186 -8.31 6.91 -24.87
C GLY A 186 -7.77 7.16 -23.47
N ARG A 187 -8.53 7.89 -22.64
CA ARG A 187 -8.16 8.22 -21.25
C ARG A 187 -8.68 7.22 -20.22
N LYS A 188 -9.45 6.21 -20.65
CA LYS A 188 -10.08 5.21 -19.79
C LYS A 188 -9.23 3.95 -19.78
N THR A 189 -8.85 3.49 -18.61
CA THR A 189 -8.19 2.19 -18.44
C THR A 189 -9.03 1.33 -17.52
N PHE A 190 -9.41 0.16 -17.99
CA PHE A 190 -10.19 -0.82 -17.24
C PHE A 190 -9.26 -1.89 -16.69
N ALA A 191 -9.49 -2.28 -15.45
CA ALA A 191 -8.74 -3.36 -14.81
C ALA A 191 -9.66 -4.24 -13.98
N GLU A 192 -9.22 -5.48 -13.78
CA GLU A 192 -9.87 -6.46 -12.92
C GLU A 192 -8.88 -6.94 -11.87
N GLY A 193 -9.40 -7.40 -10.74
CA GLY A 193 -8.58 -7.92 -9.65
C GLY A 193 -9.30 -8.98 -8.84
N GLU A 194 -8.52 -9.77 -8.11
CA GLU A 194 -9.02 -10.84 -7.26
C GLU A 194 -8.19 -10.97 -5.98
N VAL A 195 -8.86 -11.37 -4.89
CA VAL A 195 -8.23 -11.80 -3.64
C VAL A 195 -8.42 -13.30 -3.51
N LEU A 196 -7.32 -14.02 -3.33
CA LEU A 196 -7.29 -15.45 -3.14
C LEU A 196 -6.80 -15.83 -1.75
N ALA A 197 -7.39 -16.86 -1.17
CA ALA A 197 -6.89 -17.53 0.03
C ALA A 197 -6.78 -19.04 -0.25
N GLY A 198 -5.58 -19.61 -0.11
CA GLY A 198 -5.35 -21.02 -0.44
C GLY A 198 -5.65 -21.40 -1.89
N GLY A 199 -5.54 -20.44 -2.83
CA GLY A 199 -5.85 -20.64 -4.25
C GLY A 199 -7.33 -20.45 -4.62
N GLU A 200 -8.23 -20.28 -3.65
CA GLU A 200 -9.64 -20.04 -3.89
C GLU A 200 -9.94 -18.53 -3.92
N VAL A 201 -10.77 -18.09 -4.87
CA VAL A 201 -11.16 -16.68 -4.97
C VAL A 201 -12.17 -16.34 -3.88
N CYS A 202 -11.83 -15.36 -3.05
CA CYS A 202 -12.71 -14.85 -1.99
C CYS A 202 -13.43 -13.56 -2.40
N ALA A 203 -12.78 -12.71 -3.19
CA ALA A 203 -13.38 -11.49 -3.73
C ALA A 203 -12.83 -11.16 -5.12
N ARG A 204 -13.66 -10.51 -5.93
CA ARG A 204 -13.31 -9.98 -7.25
C ARG A 204 -13.62 -8.50 -7.32
N ALA A 205 -12.94 -7.78 -8.19
CA ALA A 205 -13.27 -6.42 -8.52
C ALA A 205 -13.06 -6.10 -9.99
N SER A 206 -13.85 -5.15 -10.47
CA SER A 206 -13.64 -4.42 -11.72
C SER A 206 -13.51 -2.94 -11.40
N GLY A 207 -12.60 -2.25 -12.08
CA GLY A 207 -12.41 -0.82 -11.88
C GLY A 207 -12.12 -0.07 -13.16
N LEU A 208 -12.29 1.25 -13.07
CA LEU A 208 -12.01 2.22 -14.13
C LEU A 208 -11.07 3.29 -13.59
N TRP A 209 -9.98 3.51 -14.31
CA TRP A 209 -9.02 4.59 -14.07
C TRP A 209 -9.06 5.61 -15.21
N ILE A 210 -8.95 6.88 -14.84
CA ILE A 210 -9.01 8.00 -15.79
C ILE A 210 -7.74 8.82 -15.73
N ALA A 211 -7.07 8.99 -16.88
CA ALA A 211 -6.00 9.96 -17.03
C ALA A 211 -6.56 11.40 -17.00
N PRO A 212 -5.91 12.36 -16.33
CA PRO A 212 -6.36 13.74 -16.26
C PRO A 212 -6.41 14.38 -17.66
N ARG A 213 -7.20 15.46 -17.80
CA ARG A 213 -7.15 16.27 -19.02
C ARG A 213 -5.85 17.09 -18.99
N ARG A 214 -5.22 17.20 -20.15
CA ARG A 214 -4.17 18.21 -20.38
C ARG A 214 -4.78 19.59 -20.42
#